data_AF-A0A347VM67-F1
#
_entry.id   AF-A0A347VM67-F1
#
_cell.length_a   1.000
_cell.length_b   1.000
_cell.length_c   1.000
_cell.angle_alpha   90.00
_cell.angle_beta   90.00
_cell.angle_gamma   90.00
#
_symmetry.space_group_name_H-M   'P 1'
#
loop_
_entity.id
_entity.type
_entity.pdbx_description
1 polymer ?
#
loop_
_entity_poly.entity_id
_entity_poly.type
_entity_poly.pdbx_seq_one_letter_code
_entity_poly.pdbx_strand_id
1 'polypeptide(L)'
;MRFLPNVLGYGIESKSNLFVNAYSLNDGIFAHINFRESSKNHNFKNLEVSPKDLVDSKQNTNLDSKNFELSSKDSKNTESTNLDSNQLSKSSINLNQNIESANLESPLFGLFNLYNLLATTLTLKAITHKSLESICTALSNFGGVAGRMEIVSQKPLIIIDFAHTTDGMLQVFESFKNKKIYVIFGAGGDRDASKREKMGECAATFATKIYITNDNPRSENPQKIAEQILQGVEKIGRVKKDSINIILDRKEAIKLAIHDILSDLDSKNCVLLILGKGDETSQIFKDKTLHFSDKECVMEILKDSKN
;
A
#
# COMPACT_ATOMS: atom_id res chain seq x y z
N MET A 1 8.30 0.32 -12.04
CA MET A 1 7.66 -0.81 -11.34
C MET A 1 7.31 -1.86 -12.40
N ARG A 2 7.98 -3.02 -12.42
CA ARG A 2 7.64 -4.15 -13.29
C ARG A 2 7.24 -5.31 -12.38
N PHE A 3 6.07 -5.89 -12.60
CA PHE A 3 5.56 -7.02 -11.83
C PHE A 3 5.85 -8.32 -12.59
N LEU A 4 6.31 -9.36 -11.90
CA LEU A 4 6.49 -10.71 -12.46
C LEU A 4 5.30 -11.61 -12.09
N PRO A 5 4.87 -12.57 -12.94
CA PRO A 5 3.53 -13.16 -12.85
C PRO A 5 3.23 -14.08 -11.67
N ASN A 6 4.20 -14.42 -10.82
CA ASN A 6 4.00 -15.33 -9.66
C ASN A 6 4.74 -14.85 -8.39
N VAL A 7 5.11 -13.57 -8.36
CA VAL A 7 5.82 -12.95 -7.24
C VAL A 7 5.13 -11.62 -6.94
N LEU A 8 4.46 -11.51 -5.79
CA LEU A 8 4.02 -10.23 -5.27
C LEU A 8 5.24 -9.51 -4.72
N GLY A 9 5.96 -8.82 -5.61
CA GLY A 9 7.15 -8.08 -5.25
C GLY A 9 7.34 -6.84 -6.09
N TYR A 10 8.08 -5.89 -5.53
CA TYR A 10 8.46 -4.67 -6.21
C TYR A 10 9.92 -4.34 -5.95
N GLY A 11 10.54 -3.75 -6.97
CA GLY A 11 11.91 -3.28 -6.95
C GLY A 11 11.99 -1.77 -7.12
N ILE A 12 12.84 -1.13 -6.32
CA ILE A 12 13.27 0.26 -6.52
C ILE A 12 14.74 0.23 -6.96
N GLU A 13 15.00 0.79 -8.13
CA GLU A 13 16.35 0.97 -8.69
C GLU A 13 16.69 2.46 -8.59
N SER A 14 17.78 2.78 -7.89
CA SER A 14 18.32 4.15 -7.90
C SER A 14 19.23 4.35 -9.12
N LYS A 15 19.40 5.62 -9.53
CA LYS A 15 20.43 6.00 -10.53
C LYS A 15 21.87 5.71 -10.05
N SER A 16 22.05 5.37 -8.77
CA SER A 16 23.34 5.21 -8.08
C SER A 16 23.68 3.76 -7.75
N ASN A 17 23.25 2.79 -8.56
CA ASN A 17 23.62 1.37 -8.45
C ASN A 17 23.06 0.62 -7.21
N LEU A 18 22.01 1.14 -6.57
CA LEU A 18 21.29 0.49 -5.47
C LEU A 18 20.00 -0.15 -5.98
N PHE A 19 19.82 -1.44 -5.72
CA PHE A 19 18.59 -2.19 -6.02
C PHE A 19 17.99 -2.73 -4.73
N VAL A 20 16.74 -2.37 -4.45
CA VAL A 20 15.99 -2.87 -3.31
C VAL A 20 14.76 -3.61 -3.83
N ASN A 21 14.70 -4.92 -3.61
CA ASN A 21 13.57 -5.74 -3.99
C ASN A 21 12.90 -6.27 -2.74
N ALA A 22 11.60 -6.08 -2.59
CA ALA A 22 10.81 -6.76 -1.57
C ALA A 22 9.78 -7.66 -2.26
N TYR A 23 9.65 -8.91 -1.84
CA TYR A 23 8.78 -9.90 -2.47
C TYR A 23 8.21 -10.91 -1.46
N SER A 24 7.06 -11.49 -1.77
CA SER A 24 6.49 -12.60 -1.01
C SER A 24 6.72 -13.94 -1.70
N LEU A 25 7.10 -14.95 -0.91
CA LEU A 25 7.12 -16.37 -1.25
C LEU A 25 6.12 -17.12 -0.37
N ASN A 26 5.84 -18.40 -0.67
CA ASN A 26 4.89 -19.20 0.10
C ASN A 26 5.21 -19.29 1.60
N ASP A 27 6.50 -19.17 1.97
CA ASP A 27 6.98 -19.31 3.35
C ASP A 27 7.22 -17.95 4.06
N GLY A 28 6.90 -16.82 3.43
CA GLY A 28 7.03 -15.51 4.06
C GLY A 28 7.27 -14.34 3.10
N ILE A 29 7.45 -13.15 3.69
CA ILE A 29 7.82 -11.92 2.98
C ILE A 29 9.32 -11.71 3.15
N PHE A 30 10.02 -11.46 2.06
CA PHE A 30 11.46 -11.26 2.03
C PHE A 30 11.78 -9.92 1.38
N ALA A 31 12.83 -9.26 1.83
CA ALA A 31 13.38 -8.12 1.13
C ALA A 31 14.90 -8.27 0.99
N HIS A 32 15.39 -7.97 -0.20
CA HIS A 32 16.77 -8.10 -0.61
C HIS A 32 17.27 -6.76 -1.11
N ILE A 33 18.43 -6.34 -0.62
CA ILE A 33 19.18 -5.25 -1.23
C ILE A 33 20.41 -5.80 -1.93
N ASN A 34 20.59 -5.34 -3.17
CA ASN A 34 21.76 -5.58 -3.98
C ASN A 34 22.47 -4.25 -4.28
N PHE A 35 23.77 -4.20 -4.03
CA PHE A 35 24.65 -3.10 -4.43
C PHE A 35 25.46 -3.50 -5.66
N ARG A 36 25.59 -2.61 -6.65
CA ARG A 36 26.61 -2.72 -7.70
C ARG A 36 27.79 -1.80 -7.37
N GLU A 37 28.90 -2.37 -6.91
CA GLU A 37 30.08 -1.59 -6.47
C GLU A 37 30.84 -0.88 -7.61
N SER A 38 30.73 -1.33 -8.87
CA SER A 38 31.24 -0.60 -10.04
C SER A 38 30.72 -1.19 -11.35
N SER A 39 30.82 -0.44 -12.46
CA SER A 39 30.46 -0.89 -13.81
C SER A 39 31.34 -2.01 -14.38
N LYS A 40 32.33 -2.52 -13.63
CA LYS A 40 33.29 -3.53 -14.10
C LYS A 40 33.33 -4.83 -13.30
N ASN A 41 32.77 -4.91 -12.10
CA ASN A 41 32.76 -6.15 -11.29
C ASN A 41 31.37 -6.43 -10.71
N HIS A 42 30.86 -7.65 -10.93
CA HIS A 42 29.59 -8.16 -10.41
C HIS A 42 29.71 -8.62 -8.93
N ASN A 43 30.29 -7.80 -8.06
CA ASN A 43 30.27 -8.05 -6.62
C ASN A 43 28.97 -7.50 -6.04
N PHE A 44 28.11 -8.41 -5.57
CA PHE A 44 26.86 -8.08 -4.89
C PHE A 44 27.03 -8.35 -3.39
N LYS A 45 26.79 -7.34 -2.56
CA LYS A 45 26.57 -7.53 -1.11
C LYS A 45 25.07 -7.75 -0.89
N ASN A 46 24.70 -8.92 -0.38
CA ASN A 46 23.31 -9.33 -0.21
C ASN A 46 22.89 -9.20 1.26
N LEU A 47 21.92 -8.32 1.52
CA LEU A 47 21.24 -8.20 2.81
C LEU A 47 19.80 -8.71 2.64
N GLU A 48 19.35 -9.57 3.55
CA GLU A 48 18.03 -10.20 3.50
C GLU A 48 17.29 -10.01 4.83
N VAL A 49 16.11 -9.36 4.81
CA VAL A 49 15.17 -9.31 5.96
C VAL A 49 13.95 -10.17 5.66
N SER A 50 13.49 -10.93 6.65
CA SER A 50 12.17 -11.57 6.68
C SER A 50 11.44 -11.31 8.01
N PRO A 51 10.10 -11.23 8.04
CA PRO A 51 9.35 -11.29 9.30
C PRO A 51 9.36 -12.71 9.90
N LYS A 52 9.52 -12.86 11.22
CA LYS A 52 9.52 -14.16 11.93
C LYS A 52 8.15 -14.84 11.97
N ASP A 53 7.06 -14.07 12.02
CA ASP A 53 5.73 -14.58 12.38
C ASP A 53 4.72 -14.46 11.23
N LEU A 54 5.09 -14.88 10.02
CA LEU A 54 4.13 -15.01 8.91
C LEU A 54 3.53 -16.43 8.90
N VAL A 55 2.71 -16.74 9.89
CA VAL A 55 1.81 -17.91 9.80
C VAL A 55 0.59 -17.49 8.98
N ASP A 56 0.47 -18.12 7.80
CA ASP A 56 -0.65 -18.04 6.85
C ASP A 56 -0.87 -16.67 6.17
N SER A 57 -0.65 -16.65 4.85
CA SER A 57 -1.01 -15.56 3.91
C SER A 57 -2.51 -15.23 3.84
N LYS A 58 -3.32 -15.77 4.76
CA LYS A 58 -4.79 -15.69 4.81
C LYS A 58 -5.33 -14.88 5.99
N GLN A 59 -4.52 -14.46 6.96
CA GLN A 59 -4.99 -13.65 8.09
C GLN A 59 -4.34 -12.26 8.10
N ASN A 60 -5.00 -11.29 7.45
CA ASN A 60 -4.74 -9.85 7.62
C ASN A 60 -5.35 -9.38 8.95
N THR A 61 -4.67 -9.67 10.05
CA THR A 61 -4.88 -8.99 11.33
C THR A 61 -3.98 -7.75 11.40
N ASN A 62 -4.32 -6.82 12.30
CA ASN A 62 -3.57 -5.59 12.57
C ASN A 62 -2.04 -5.85 12.55
N LEU A 63 -1.27 -4.94 11.95
CA LEU A 63 0.20 -4.98 11.91
C LEU A 63 0.85 -4.71 13.29
N ASP A 64 0.10 -4.84 14.38
CA ASP A 64 0.42 -4.36 15.73
C ASP A 64 1.61 -5.08 16.39
N SER A 65 2.22 -6.07 15.74
CA SER A 65 3.55 -6.58 16.09
C SER A 65 4.03 -7.53 15.01
N LYS A 66 5.06 -7.14 14.25
CA LYS A 66 5.82 -8.07 13.41
C LYS A 66 7.28 -8.05 13.85
N ASN A 67 7.75 -9.22 14.25
CA ASN A 67 9.15 -9.46 14.55
C ASN A 67 9.92 -9.57 13.23
N PHE A 68 11.03 -8.86 13.06
CA PHE A 68 11.85 -8.92 11.83
C PHE A 68 13.20 -9.58 12.13
N GLU A 69 13.61 -10.50 11.26
CA GLU A 69 14.90 -11.18 11.31
C GLU A 69 15.71 -10.79 10.07
N LEU A 70 16.91 -10.22 10.27
CA LEU A 70 17.84 -9.88 9.20
C LEU A 70 18.97 -10.91 9.20
N SER A 71 19.10 -11.66 8.11
CA SER A 71 20.30 -12.44 7.83
C SER A 71 21.20 -11.67 6.86
N SER A 72 22.46 -11.47 7.25
CA SER A 72 23.46 -10.87 6.36
C SER A 72 24.32 -11.98 5.74
N LYS A 73 24.38 -12.03 4.41
CA LYS A 73 25.39 -12.83 3.69
C LYS A 73 26.52 -11.90 3.29
N ASP A 74 27.56 -11.85 4.10
CA ASP A 74 28.83 -11.26 3.69
C ASP A 74 29.49 -12.19 2.68
N SER A 75 29.38 -11.87 1.38
CA SER A 75 30.14 -12.49 0.30
C SER A 75 31.58 -11.94 0.29
N LYS A 76 32.32 -12.10 1.39
CA LYS A 76 33.78 -11.89 1.35
C LYS A 76 34.43 -13.19 0.88
N ASN A 77 35.07 -13.11 -0.29
CA ASN A 77 35.86 -14.15 -0.97
C ASN A 77 35.09 -15.39 -1.44
N THR A 78 34.48 -15.27 -2.63
CA THR A 78 34.48 -16.41 -3.56
C THR A 78 35.70 -16.27 -4.46
N GLU A 79 36.87 -16.67 -3.96
CA GLU A 79 37.91 -17.13 -4.89
C GLU A 79 37.34 -18.37 -5.57
N SER A 80 37.20 -18.27 -6.90
CA SER A 80 36.79 -19.38 -7.74
C SER A 80 37.86 -20.48 -7.67
N THR A 81 37.75 -21.40 -6.72
CA THR A 81 38.46 -22.67 -6.79
C THR A 81 37.67 -23.58 -7.71
N ASN A 82 38.21 -23.81 -8.91
CA ASN A 82 37.77 -24.90 -9.79
C ASN A 82 37.90 -26.21 -9.00
N LEU A 83 36.78 -26.74 -8.54
CA LEU A 83 36.72 -28.07 -7.92
C LEU A 83 36.18 -29.05 -8.95
N ASP A 84 37.10 -29.88 -9.45
CA ASP A 84 36.78 -31.06 -10.25
C ASP A 84 35.77 -31.95 -9.54
N SER A 85 34.79 -32.41 -10.30
CA SER A 85 33.55 -33.07 -9.87
C SER A 85 33.67 -34.41 -9.13
N ASN A 86 34.86 -34.83 -8.66
CA ASN A 86 35.11 -36.19 -8.18
C ASN A 86 35.54 -36.36 -6.71
N GLN A 87 35.38 -35.35 -5.83
CA GLN A 87 35.59 -35.55 -4.38
C GLN A 87 34.49 -34.89 -3.53
N LEU A 88 33.35 -35.56 -3.41
CA LEU A 88 32.35 -35.26 -2.38
C LEU A 88 32.64 -36.08 -1.11
N SER A 89 33.63 -35.66 -0.33
CA SER A 89 33.78 -36.08 1.07
C SER A 89 33.36 -34.92 1.97
N LYS A 90 32.22 -35.08 2.65
CA LYS A 90 31.66 -34.26 3.76
C LYS A 90 32.51 -33.02 4.14
N SER A 91 32.22 -31.90 3.49
CA SER A 91 32.66 -30.58 3.94
C SER A 91 31.46 -29.81 4.48
N SER A 92 31.31 -29.79 5.81
CA SER A 92 30.40 -28.87 6.49
C SER A 92 30.98 -27.45 6.42
N ILE A 93 30.36 -26.59 5.61
CA ILE A 93 30.69 -25.15 5.56
C ILE A 93 30.10 -24.51 6.82
N ASN A 94 30.94 -24.17 7.80
CA ASN A 94 30.54 -23.30 8.91
C ASN A 94 30.52 -21.85 8.41
N LEU A 95 29.35 -21.37 7.99
CA LEU A 95 29.10 -19.96 7.73
C LEU A 95 28.87 -19.27 9.08
N ASN A 96 29.84 -18.49 9.57
CA ASN A 96 29.64 -17.60 10.71
C ASN A 96 28.63 -16.49 10.30
N GLN A 97 27.34 -16.76 10.44
CA GLN A 97 26.29 -15.77 10.22
C GLN A 97 26.08 -14.98 11.51
N ASN A 98 26.54 -13.72 11.53
CA ASN A 98 26.03 -12.76 12.51
C ASN A 98 24.60 -12.39 12.08
N ILE A 99 23.63 -13.06 12.68
CA ILE A 99 22.20 -12.75 12.51
C ILE A 99 21.85 -11.62 13.46
N GLU A 100 21.30 -10.54 12.92
CA GLU A 100 20.79 -9.41 13.70
C GLU A 100 19.27 -9.41 13.62
N SER A 101 18.58 -9.34 14.75
CA SER A 101 17.11 -9.36 14.79
C SER A 101 16.59 -8.19 15.62
N ALA A 102 15.49 -7.59 15.18
CA ALA A 102 14.83 -6.51 15.91
C ALA A 102 13.32 -6.51 15.63
N ASN A 103 12.55 -5.99 16.58
CA ASN A 103 11.11 -5.88 16.46
C ASN A 103 10.74 -4.47 16.01
N LEU A 104 9.81 -4.37 15.06
CA LEU A 104 9.28 -3.10 14.59
C LEU A 104 7.76 -3.15 14.70
N GLU A 105 7.24 -2.41 15.67
CA GLU A 105 5.83 -2.04 15.74
C GLU A 105 5.65 -0.78 14.92
N SER A 106 4.69 -0.78 13.99
CA SER A 106 4.47 0.35 13.09
C SER A 106 2.98 0.68 12.99
N PRO A 107 2.61 1.97 12.99
CA PRO A 107 1.22 2.38 12.84
C PRO A 107 0.72 2.28 11.38
N LEU A 108 1.58 1.92 10.41
CA LEU A 108 1.23 1.87 9.00
C LEU A 108 0.37 0.64 8.68
N PHE A 109 -0.63 0.82 7.82
CA PHE A 109 -1.53 -0.26 7.39
C PHE A 109 -1.15 -0.83 6.02
N GLY A 110 -1.43 -2.13 5.84
CA GLY A 110 -1.39 -2.82 4.54
C GLY A 110 -0.05 -3.48 4.19
N LEU A 111 -0.12 -4.52 3.36
CA LEU A 111 1.05 -5.30 2.95
C LEU A 111 2.06 -4.46 2.13
N PHE A 112 1.58 -3.56 1.28
CA PHE A 112 2.45 -2.67 0.50
C PHE A 112 3.33 -1.78 1.41
N ASN A 113 2.81 -1.31 2.55
CA ASN A 113 3.57 -0.54 3.53
C ASN A 113 4.57 -1.41 4.31
N LEU A 114 4.25 -2.68 4.58
CA LEU A 114 5.21 -3.62 5.15
C LEU A 114 6.42 -3.78 4.24
N TYR A 115 6.20 -3.98 2.94
CA TYR A 115 7.30 -4.03 1.99
C TYR A 115 8.07 -2.68 1.95
N ASN A 116 7.41 -1.54 2.14
CA ASN A 116 8.06 -0.21 2.09
C ASN A 116 8.98 -0.05 3.31
N LEU A 117 8.50 -0.48 4.48
CA LEU A 117 9.28 -0.52 5.72
C LEU A 117 10.47 -1.44 5.56
N LEU A 118 10.29 -2.65 5.03
CA LEU A 118 11.38 -3.60 4.78
C LEU A 118 12.46 -3.01 3.86
N ALA A 119 12.04 -2.44 2.73
CA ALA A 119 12.93 -1.77 1.79
C ALA A 119 13.68 -0.61 2.45
N THR A 120 12.99 0.19 3.25
CA THR A 120 13.56 1.33 3.99
C THR A 120 14.56 0.87 5.05
N THR A 121 14.19 -0.12 5.87
CA THR A 121 15.05 -0.71 6.91
C THR A 121 16.36 -1.20 6.32
N LEU A 122 16.29 -1.99 5.25
CA LEU A 122 17.48 -2.49 4.57
C LEU A 122 18.32 -1.35 4.00
N THR A 123 17.67 -0.34 3.40
CA THR A 123 18.37 0.80 2.78
C THR A 123 19.13 1.57 3.86
N LEU A 124 18.46 1.90 4.97
CA LEU A 124 19.06 2.58 6.11
C LEU A 124 20.20 1.78 6.72
N LYS A 125 20.03 0.47 6.89
CA LYS A 125 21.09 -0.42 7.39
C LYS A 125 22.32 -0.35 6.51
N ALA A 126 22.12 -0.37 5.20
CA ALA A 126 23.22 -0.44 4.26
C ALA A 126 23.96 0.89 4.07
N ILE A 127 23.26 2.04 4.11
CA ILE A 127 23.89 3.36 3.93
C ILE A 127 24.43 3.97 5.23
N THR A 128 23.83 3.66 6.38
CA THR A 128 24.22 4.27 7.68
C THR A 128 25.06 3.35 8.55
N HIS A 129 25.05 2.04 8.27
CA HIS A 129 25.67 1.00 9.09
C HIS A 129 25.20 0.96 10.56
N LYS A 130 24.08 1.62 10.90
CA LYS A 130 23.47 1.57 12.24
C LYS A 130 22.96 0.15 12.58
N SER A 131 22.78 -0.14 13.86
CA SER A 131 22.12 -1.38 14.29
C SER A 131 20.66 -1.43 13.81
N LEU A 132 20.15 -2.63 13.57
CA LEU A 132 18.76 -2.88 13.20
C LEU A 132 17.82 -2.36 14.29
N GLU A 133 18.17 -2.54 15.56
CA GLU A 133 17.42 -2.00 16.70
C GLU A 133 17.27 -0.47 16.60
N SER A 134 18.36 0.28 16.37
CA SER A 134 18.29 1.74 16.23
C SER A 134 17.43 2.18 15.05
N ILE A 135 17.42 1.42 13.96
CA ILE A 135 16.60 1.70 12.77
C ILE A 135 15.13 1.42 13.08
N CYS A 136 14.82 0.26 13.67
CA CYS A 136 13.46 -0.11 14.06
C CYS A 136 12.86 0.90 15.05
N THR A 137 13.61 1.33 16.07
CA THR A 137 13.16 2.38 17.00
C THR A 137 12.81 3.69 16.28
N ALA A 138 13.60 4.09 15.29
CA ALA A 138 13.32 5.29 14.50
C ALA A 138 12.05 5.12 13.63
N LEU A 139 11.90 3.96 13.01
CA LEU A 139 10.75 3.64 12.15
C LEU A 139 9.45 3.43 12.93
N SER A 140 9.49 2.97 14.17
CA SER A 140 8.31 2.82 15.03
C SER A 140 7.59 4.16 15.26
N ASN A 141 8.32 5.27 15.24
CA ASN A 141 7.76 6.61 15.40
C ASN A 141 7.30 7.25 14.07
N PHE A 142 7.43 6.56 12.94
CA PHE A 142 7.01 7.07 11.65
C PHE A 142 5.51 6.89 11.45
N GLY A 143 4.75 7.97 11.63
CA GLY A 143 3.29 7.98 11.52
C GLY A 143 2.71 7.84 10.11
N GLY A 144 3.58 7.74 9.09
CA GLY A 144 3.17 7.59 7.69
C GLY A 144 3.25 8.87 6.86
N VAL A 145 2.82 8.75 5.62
CA VAL A 145 2.78 9.86 4.65
C VAL A 145 1.33 10.32 4.54
N ALA A 146 1.11 11.64 4.57
CA ALA A 146 -0.21 12.22 4.36
C ALA A 146 -0.84 11.69 3.06
N GLY A 147 -2.13 11.36 3.11
CA GLY A 147 -2.85 10.81 1.96
C GLY A 147 -2.41 9.42 1.48
N ARG A 148 -1.60 8.67 2.27
CA ARG A 148 -1.17 7.30 1.95
C ARG A 148 -1.56 6.34 3.06
N MET A 149 -2.73 5.74 2.89
CA MET A 149 -3.43 4.97 3.91
C MET A 149 -3.41 5.66 5.27
N GLU A 150 -3.68 6.96 5.21
CA GLU A 150 -3.72 7.84 6.35
C GLU A 150 -5.00 7.59 7.12
N ILE A 151 -4.86 7.17 8.38
CA ILE A 151 -5.99 6.99 9.29
C ILE A 151 -6.38 8.37 9.83
N VAL A 152 -7.52 8.87 9.38
CA VAL A 152 -8.05 10.17 9.84
C VAL A 152 -9.04 10.04 10.98
N SER A 153 -9.64 8.85 11.14
CA SER A 153 -10.48 8.50 12.28
C SER A 153 -10.40 7.01 12.55
N GLN A 154 -10.36 6.63 13.83
CA GLN A 154 -10.43 5.21 14.22
C GLN A 154 -11.85 4.74 14.53
N LYS A 155 -12.76 5.65 14.88
CA LYS A 155 -14.15 5.32 15.26
C LYS A 155 -15.11 6.39 14.71
N PRO A 156 -15.74 6.16 13.55
CA PRO A 156 -15.60 4.99 12.67
C PRO A 156 -14.21 4.96 12.01
N LEU A 157 -13.78 3.80 11.51
CA LEU A 157 -12.49 3.70 10.80
C LEU A 157 -12.60 4.37 9.43
N ILE A 158 -11.89 5.48 9.25
CA ILE A 158 -11.84 6.25 8.00
C ILE A 158 -10.39 6.39 7.56
N ILE A 159 -10.13 6.04 6.31
CA ILE A 159 -8.80 6.04 5.71
C ILE A 159 -8.83 6.81 4.41
N ILE A 160 -7.82 7.67 4.21
CA ILE A 160 -7.60 8.42 2.98
C ILE A 160 -6.40 7.83 2.23
N ASP A 161 -6.56 7.57 0.93
CA ASP A 161 -5.45 7.14 0.08
C ASP A 161 -5.49 7.79 -1.32
N PHE A 162 -4.30 8.05 -1.87
CA PHE A 162 -4.11 8.62 -3.21
C PHE A 162 -4.39 7.63 -4.37
N ALA A 163 -4.72 6.37 -4.09
CA ALA A 163 -5.01 5.37 -5.11
C ALA A 163 -6.09 5.84 -6.10
N HIS A 164 -5.66 6.14 -7.33
CA HIS A 164 -6.49 6.57 -8.46
C HIS A 164 -6.26 5.70 -9.71
N THR A 165 -5.64 4.53 -9.53
CA THR A 165 -5.43 3.49 -10.54
C THR A 165 -6.03 2.18 -10.04
N THR A 166 -6.43 1.30 -10.94
CA THR A 166 -7.00 -0.02 -10.59
C THR A 166 -6.05 -0.82 -9.69
N ASP A 167 -4.76 -0.86 -10.01
CA ASP A 167 -3.76 -1.59 -9.21
C ASP A 167 -3.61 -1.00 -7.80
N GLY A 168 -3.59 0.34 -7.70
CA GLY A 168 -3.52 1.02 -6.41
C GLY A 168 -4.75 0.73 -5.53
N MET A 169 -5.94 0.83 -6.13
CA MET A 169 -7.20 0.53 -5.43
C MET A 169 -7.23 -0.92 -4.95
N LEU A 170 -6.77 -1.88 -5.77
CA LEU A 170 -6.69 -3.29 -5.40
C LEU A 170 -5.83 -3.51 -4.15
N GLN A 171 -4.66 -2.87 -4.06
CA GLN A 171 -3.78 -2.99 -2.88
C GLN A 171 -4.44 -2.44 -1.61
N VAL A 172 -5.16 -1.32 -1.74
CA VAL A 172 -5.92 -0.74 -0.64
C VAL A 172 -7.05 -1.69 -0.21
N PHE A 173 -7.86 -2.19 -1.15
CA PHE A 173 -8.97 -3.09 -0.83
C PHE A 173 -8.54 -4.42 -0.21
N GLU A 174 -7.47 -5.04 -0.73
CA GLU A 174 -6.92 -6.29 -0.18
C GLU A 174 -6.47 -6.12 1.28
N SER A 175 -6.01 -4.92 1.66
CA SER A 175 -5.64 -4.61 3.05
C SER A 175 -6.85 -4.64 4.00
N PHE A 176 -8.08 -4.56 3.48
CA PHE A 176 -9.32 -4.53 4.26
C PHE A 176 -10.36 -5.57 3.82
N LYS A 177 -9.98 -6.63 3.09
CA LYS A 177 -10.93 -7.63 2.57
C LYS A 177 -11.79 -8.35 3.63
N ASN A 178 -11.35 -8.35 4.88
CA ASN A 178 -12.07 -8.93 6.02
C ASN A 178 -13.02 -7.93 6.70
N LYS A 179 -13.10 -6.69 6.20
CA LYS A 179 -13.99 -5.63 6.68
C LYS A 179 -15.09 -5.37 5.67
N LYS A 180 -16.18 -4.80 6.16
CA LYS A 180 -17.24 -4.26 5.30
C LYS A 180 -16.78 -2.91 4.72
N ILE A 181 -16.42 -2.90 3.44
CA ILE A 181 -15.83 -1.73 2.78
C ILE A 181 -16.93 -0.78 2.26
N TYR A 182 -16.82 0.49 2.64
CA TYR A 182 -17.49 1.64 2.06
C TYR A 182 -16.42 2.42 1.29
N VAL A 183 -16.66 2.79 0.04
CA VAL A 183 -15.64 3.47 -0.76
C VAL A 183 -16.19 4.71 -1.47
N ILE A 184 -15.48 5.82 -1.33
CA ILE A 184 -15.69 7.04 -2.10
C ILE A 184 -14.54 7.19 -3.09
N PHE A 185 -14.86 7.34 -4.36
CA PHE A 185 -13.86 7.61 -5.38
C PHE A 185 -14.44 8.28 -6.62
N GLY A 186 -13.56 8.84 -7.44
CA GLY A 186 -13.85 9.41 -8.74
C GLY A 186 -12.71 9.12 -9.70
N ALA A 187 -12.75 9.77 -10.87
CA ALA A 187 -11.63 9.76 -11.80
C ALA A 187 -11.37 11.17 -12.33
N GLY A 188 -10.12 11.44 -12.66
CA GLY A 188 -9.74 12.68 -13.34
C GLY A 188 -10.26 12.74 -14.79
N GLY A 189 -10.78 13.90 -15.19
CA GLY A 189 -11.02 14.23 -16.58
C GLY A 189 -9.74 14.66 -17.30
N ASP A 190 -9.77 14.71 -18.64
CA ASP A 190 -8.65 15.00 -19.55
C ASP A 190 -7.44 14.08 -19.34
N ARG A 191 -7.71 12.85 -18.90
CA ARG A 191 -6.70 11.83 -18.55
C ARG A 191 -7.10 10.49 -19.15
N ASP A 192 -6.48 9.43 -18.66
CA ASP A 192 -6.81 8.07 -19.06
C ASP A 192 -8.26 7.70 -18.67
N ALA A 193 -9.14 7.69 -19.66
CA ALA A 193 -10.53 7.26 -19.50
C ALA A 193 -10.67 5.73 -19.46
N SER A 194 -9.69 4.98 -20.00
CA SER A 194 -9.76 3.52 -20.14
C SER A 194 -9.74 2.77 -18.80
N LYS A 195 -9.28 3.44 -17.73
CA LYS A 195 -9.29 2.89 -16.37
C LYS A 195 -10.62 3.06 -15.64
N ARG A 196 -11.53 3.94 -16.10
CA ARG A 196 -12.74 4.33 -15.34
C ARG A 196 -13.66 3.14 -15.09
N GLU A 197 -13.95 2.37 -16.14
CA GLU A 197 -14.72 1.12 -16.04
C GLU A 197 -14.02 0.12 -15.11
N LYS A 198 -12.72 -0.11 -15.29
CA LYS A 198 -11.92 -1.03 -14.46
C LYS A 198 -11.87 -0.63 -12.98
N MET A 199 -11.85 0.67 -12.68
CA MET A 199 -11.95 1.17 -11.30
C MET A 199 -13.31 0.84 -10.69
N GLY A 200 -14.40 1.00 -11.46
CA GLY A 200 -15.74 0.57 -11.07
C GLY A 200 -15.82 -0.93 -10.81
N GLU A 201 -15.28 -1.75 -11.72
CA GLU A 201 -15.22 -3.21 -11.56
C GLU A 201 -14.46 -3.61 -10.29
N CYS A 202 -13.30 -2.99 -10.06
CA CYS A 202 -12.49 -3.21 -8.88
C CYS A 202 -13.26 -2.86 -7.60
N ALA A 203 -13.86 -1.67 -7.52
CA ALA A 203 -14.66 -1.27 -6.37
C ALA A 203 -15.82 -2.24 -6.10
N ALA A 204 -16.57 -2.64 -7.13
CA ALA A 204 -17.70 -3.56 -7.00
C ALA A 204 -17.33 -4.99 -6.59
N THR A 205 -16.06 -5.36 -6.73
CA THR A 205 -15.56 -6.68 -6.31
C THR A 205 -15.38 -6.75 -4.79
N PHE A 206 -15.00 -5.65 -4.14
CA PHE A 206 -14.61 -5.61 -2.72
C PHE A 206 -15.57 -4.80 -1.84
N ALA A 207 -16.16 -3.73 -2.38
CA ALA A 207 -16.98 -2.81 -1.61
C ALA A 207 -18.41 -3.32 -1.44
N THR A 208 -18.98 -3.02 -0.28
CA THR A 208 -20.41 -3.25 0.01
C THR A 208 -21.25 -2.01 -0.24
N LYS A 209 -20.64 -0.82 -0.16
CA LYS A 209 -21.27 0.46 -0.50
C LYS A 209 -20.31 1.34 -1.27
N ILE A 210 -20.78 1.93 -2.36
CA ILE A 210 -19.98 2.69 -3.33
C ILE A 210 -20.56 4.09 -3.47
N TYR A 211 -19.68 5.09 -3.43
CA TYR A 211 -20.00 6.49 -3.68
C TYR A 211 -19.10 7.00 -4.82
N ILE A 212 -19.70 7.22 -5.99
CA ILE A 212 -19.03 7.79 -7.16
C ILE A 212 -19.19 9.29 -7.11
N THR A 213 -18.09 10.02 -7.17
CA THR A 213 -18.05 11.48 -7.02
C THR A 213 -17.02 12.14 -7.94
N ASN A 214 -16.93 13.47 -7.89
CA ASN A 214 -15.89 14.20 -8.58
C ASN A 214 -14.54 14.00 -7.88
N ASP A 215 -13.50 13.71 -8.64
CA ASP A 215 -12.11 13.87 -8.21
C ASP A 215 -11.57 15.19 -8.77
N ASN A 216 -11.15 15.20 -10.03
CA ASN A 216 -10.67 16.37 -10.76
C ASN A 216 -11.26 16.33 -12.18
N PRO A 217 -12.53 16.71 -12.38
CA PRO A 217 -13.21 16.55 -13.66
C PRO A 217 -12.60 17.39 -14.80
N ARG A 218 -11.88 18.47 -14.49
CA ARG A 218 -11.26 19.37 -15.49
C ARG A 218 -12.27 19.77 -16.57
N SER A 219 -11.93 19.64 -17.85
CA SER A 219 -12.78 20.08 -18.94
C SER A 219 -13.92 19.10 -19.28
N GLU A 220 -13.85 17.87 -18.78
CA GLU A 220 -14.85 16.84 -19.05
C GLU A 220 -16.14 17.03 -18.22
N ASN A 221 -17.24 16.51 -18.76
CA ASN A 221 -18.52 16.51 -18.04
C ASN A 221 -18.44 15.52 -16.86
N PRO A 222 -18.61 15.97 -15.60
CA PRO A 222 -18.44 15.11 -14.44
C PRO A 222 -19.45 13.96 -14.37
N GLN A 223 -20.68 14.18 -14.87
CA GLN A 223 -21.71 13.15 -14.95
C GLN A 223 -21.28 12.00 -15.89
N LYS A 224 -20.66 12.33 -17.03
CA LYS A 224 -20.16 11.31 -17.97
C LYS A 224 -19.03 10.48 -17.37
N ILE A 225 -18.14 11.09 -16.59
CA ILE A 225 -17.09 10.36 -15.87
C ILE A 225 -17.72 9.38 -14.87
N ALA A 226 -18.70 9.84 -14.09
CA ALA A 226 -19.40 9.01 -13.11
C ALA A 226 -20.13 7.83 -13.79
N GLU A 227 -20.80 8.06 -14.92
CA GLU A 227 -21.47 7.02 -15.71
C GLU A 227 -20.49 5.95 -16.23
N GLN A 228 -19.30 6.35 -16.70
CA GLN A 228 -18.27 5.40 -17.14
C GLN A 228 -17.73 4.54 -16.00
N ILE A 229 -17.65 5.09 -14.79
CA ILE A 229 -17.30 4.30 -13.58
C ILE A 229 -18.45 3.36 -13.23
N LEU A 230 -19.70 3.86 -13.26
CA LEU A 230 -20.90 3.08 -12.94
C LEU A 230 -21.03 1.85 -13.85
N GLN A 231 -20.72 1.97 -15.14
CA GLN A 231 -20.73 0.84 -16.08
C GLN A 231 -19.90 -0.35 -15.57
N GLY A 232 -18.71 -0.08 -15.02
CA GLY A 232 -17.87 -1.12 -14.42
C GLY A 232 -18.46 -1.72 -13.14
N VAL A 233 -19.11 -0.90 -12.32
CA VAL A 233 -19.79 -1.36 -11.10
C VAL A 233 -20.96 -2.28 -11.45
N GLU A 234 -21.81 -1.87 -12.40
CA GLU A 234 -22.98 -2.62 -12.84
C GLU A 234 -22.60 -3.94 -13.53
N LYS A 235 -21.52 -3.93 -14.31
CA LYS A 235 -20.99 -5.13 -14.98
C LYS A 235 -20.60 -6.24 -14.02
N ILE A 236 -20.06 -5.92 -12.84
CA ILE A 236 -19.76 -6.92 -11.81
C ILE A 236 -21.04 -7.41 -11.13
N GLY A 237 -22.04 -6.55 -10.95
CA GLY A 237 -23.38 -6.94 -10.49
C GLY A 237 -23.46 -7.49 -9.06
N ARG A 238 -22.42 -7.32 -8.25
CA ARG A 238 -22.35 -7.84 -6.86
C ARG A 238 -22.91 -6.87 -5.81
N VAL A 239 -22.91 -5.58 -6.12
CA VAL A 239 -23.37 -4.52 -5.20
C VAL A 239 -24.83 -4.20 -5.52
N LYS A 240 -25.68 -4.17 -4.49
CA LYS A 240 -27.10 -3.81 -4.65
C LYS A 240 -27.21 -2.36 -5.15
N LYS A 241 -28.20 -2.09 -6.01
CA LYS A 241 -28.42 -0.77 -6.61
C LYS A 241 -28.53 0.35 -5.55
N ASP A 242 -29.25 0.11 -4.46
CA ASP A 242 -29.42 1.08 -3.36
C ASP A 242 -28.15 1.30 -2.52
N SER A 243 -27.10 0.51 -2.77
CA SER A 243 -25.77 0.66 -2.17
C SER A 243 -24.78 1.36 -3.11
N ILE A 244 -25.22 1.85 -4.27
CA ILE A 244 -24.42 2.62 -5.22
C ILE A 244 -25.00 4.03 -5.28
N ASN A 245 -24.19 5.02 -4.92
CA ASN A 245 -24.59 6.42 -4.88
C ASN A 245 -23.73 7.23 -5.84
N ILE A 246 -24.35 8.04 -6.69
CA ILE A 246 -23.65 9.03 -7.53
C ILE A 246 -23.94 10.41 -6.94
N ILE A 247 -22.91 11.02 -6.35
CA ILE A 247 -23.01 12.33 -5.69
C ILE A 247 -21.80 13.13 -6.16
N LEU A 248 -22.01 14.00 -7.15
CA LEU A 248 -20.92 14.71 -7.82
C LEU A 248 -20.20 15.69 -6.89
N ASP A 249 -20.89 16.25 -5.90
CA ASP A 249 -20.22 17.04 -4.85
C ASP A 249 -19.46 16.10 -3.90
N ARG A 250 -18.13 16.24 -3.87
CA ARG A 250 -17.26 15.35 -3.10
C ARG A 250 -17.45 15.53 -1.59
N LYS A 251 -17.72 16.75 -1.10
CA LYS A 251 -17.98 16.99 0.32
C LYS A 251 -19.29 16.32 0.74
N GLU A 252 -20.34 16.44 -0.07
CA GLU A 252 -21.62 15.77 0.20
C GLU A 252 -21.52 14.24 0.11
N ALA A 253 -20.71 13.71 -0.82
CA ALA A 253 -20.44 12.27 -0.88
C ALA A 253 -19.74 11.76 0.40
N ILE A 254 -18.73 12.50 0.88
CA ILE A 254 -18.05 12.21 2.15
C ILE A 254 -19.01 12.27 3.32
N LYS A 255 -19.84 13.31 3.39
CA LYS A 255 -20.84 13.49 4.44
C LYS A 255 -21.84 12.33 4.49
N LEU A 256 -22.39 11.94 3.35
CA LEU A 256 -23.32 10.81 3.28
C LEU A 256 -22.63 9.51 3.71
N ALA A 257 -21.42 9.24 3.23
CA ALA A 257 -20.72 8.00 3.58
C ALA A 257 -20.37 7.92 5.07
N ILE A 258 -19.99 9.05 5.69
CA ILE A 258 -19.75 9.14 7.15
C ILE A 258 -21.06 8.88 7.91
N HIS A 259 -22.17 9.50 7.48
CA HIS A 259 -23.47 9.24 8.08
C HIS A 259 -23.85 7.75 7.96
N ASP A 260 -23.63 7.15 6.80
CA ASP A 260 -24.00 5.76 6.52
C ASP A 260 -23.16 4.76 7.31
N ILE A 261 -21.85 4.97 7.45
CA ILE A 261 -20.99 4.06 8.24
C ILE A 261 -21.25 4.21 9.74
N LEU A 262 -21.56 5.41 10.23
CA LEU A 262 -21.97 5.65 11.62
C LEU A 262 -23.31 4.97 11.95
N SER A 263 -24.24 4.96 10.99
CA SER A 263 -25.56 4.35 11.15
C SER A 263 -25.56 2.82 10.97
N ASP A 264 -24.43 2.24 10.55
CA ASP A 264 -24.33 0.80 10.35
C ASP A 264 -24.29 0.06 11.68
N LEU A 265 -25.16 -0.95 11.83
CA LEU A 265 -25.23 -1.79 13.03
C LEU A 265 -23.92 -2.54 13.31
N ASP A 266 -23.11 -2.79 12.28
CA ASP A 266 -21.81 -3.44 12.36
C ASP A 266 -20.65 -2.46 12.05
N SER A 267 -20.82 -1.18 12.39
CA SER A 267 -19.85 -0.11 12.14
C SER A 267 -18.42 -0.40 12.63
N LYS A 268 -18.25 -1.22 13.66
CA LYS A 268 -16.93 -1.65 14.17
C LYS A 268 -16.16 -2.53 13.18
N ASN A 269 -16.87 -3.29 12.35
CA ASN A 269 -16.28 -4.12 11.29
C ASN A 269 -16.27 -3.42 9.92
N CYS A 270 -16.77 -2.18 9.86
CA CYS A 270 -16.74 -1.38 8.64
C CYS A 270 -15.44 -0.57 8.50
N VAL A 271 -15.13 -0.19 7.27
CA VAL A 271 -14.11 0.81 6.95
C VAL A 271 -14.63 1.73 5.85
N LEU A 272 -14.43 3.03 6.01
CA LEU A 272 -14.64 4.03 4.96
C LEU A 272 -13.31 4.37 4.30
N LEU A 273 -13.20 4.06 3.02
CA LEU A 273 -12.04 4.37 2.18
C LEU A 273 -12.37 5.57 1.29
N ILE A 274 -11.60 6.64 1.42
CA ILE A 274 -11.71 7.83 0.57
C ILE A 274 -10.51 7.85 -0.36
N LEU A 275 -10.74 7.57 -1.63
CA LEU A 275 -9.70 7.29 -2.60
C LEU A 275 -9.57 8.40 -3.65
N GLY A 276 -8.37 8.52 -4.19
CA GLY A 276 -8.04 9.29 -5.39
C GLY A 276 -7.18 10.51 -5.13
N LYS A 277 -7.56 11.35 -4.16
CA LYS A 277 -6.91 12.65 -3.91
C LYS A 277 -5.75 12.58 -2.94
N GLY A 278 -5.76 11.67 -1.96
CA GLY A 278 -4.71 11.61 -0.94
C GLY A 278 -4.59 12.92 -0.16
N ASP A 279 -3.42 13.55 -0.23
CA ASP A 279 -3.09 14.82 0.43
C ASP A 279 -3.33 16.05 -0.47
N GLU A 280 -3.90 15.89 -1.66
CA GLU A 280 -4.27 17.01 -2.53
C GLU A 280 -5.28 17.95 -1.84
N THR A 281 -5.03 19.26 -1.94
CA THR A 281 -5.85 20.32 -1.36
C THR A 281 -6.65 21.12 -2.40
N SER A 282 -6.81 20.58 -3.61
CA SER A 282 -7.54 21.27 -4.67
C SER A 282 -8.43 20.34 -5.48
N GLN A 283 -9.52 20.90 -6.00
CA GLN A 283 -10.41 20.24 -6.93
C GLN A 283 -10.55 21.06 -8.21
N ILE A 284 -10.18 20.46 -9.35
CA ILE A 284 -10.06 21.15 -10.63
C ILE A 284 -11.29 20.90 -11.51
N PHE A 285 -11.98 21.97 -11.90
CA PHE A 285 -13.05 22.02 -12.89
C PHE A 285 -12.62 22.84 -14.11
N LYS A 286 -13.43 22.82 -15.17
CA LYS A 286 -13.14 23.51 -16.44
C LYS A 286 -12.76 24.97 -16.26
N ASP A 287 -13.55 25.69 -15.47
CA ASP A 287 -13.47 27.15 -15.35
C ASP A 287 -12.92 27.61 -13.99
N LYS A 288 -12.66 26.69 -13.06
CA LYS A 288 -12.23 27.02 -11.69
C LYS A 288 -11.48 25.89 -11.00
N THR A 289 -10.59 26.28 -10.09
CA THR A 289 -9.99 25.40 -9.09
C THR A 289 -10.52 25.80 -7.72
N LEU A 290 -11.09 24.85 -6.99
CA LEU A 290 -11.58 25.05 -5.63
C LEU A 290 -10.55 24.53 -4.63
N HIS A 291 -10.40 25.20 -3.49
CA HIS A 291 -9.75 24.60 -2.32
C HIS A 291 -10.62 23.45 -1.82
N PHE A 292 -10.03 22.26 -1.71
CA PHE A 292 -10.72 21.07 -1.28
C PHE A 292 -9.73 20.03 -0.74
N SER A 293 -9.90 19.62 0.51
CA SER A 293 -9.13 18.55 1.14
C SER A 293 -10.07 17.50 1.72
N ASP A 294 -9.86 16.23 1.34
CA ASP A 294 -10.62 15.10 1.90
C ASP A 294 -10.49 15.07 3.43
N LYS A 295 -9.27 15.28 3.93
CA LYS A 295 -8.97 15.27 5.36
C LYS A 295 -9.69 16.39 6.11
N GLU A 296 -9.66 17.61 5.58
CA GLU A 296 -10.37 18.75 6.20
C GLU A 296 -11.87 18.49 6.25
N CYS A 297 -12.46 17.98 5.16
CA CYS A 297 -13.89 17.64 5.10
C CYS A 297 -14.26 16.61 6.16
N VAL A 298 -13.50 15.51 6.28
CA VAL A 298 -13.76 14.47 7.29
C VAL A 298 -13.69 15.05 8.70
N MET A 299 -12.66 15.85 9.00
CA MET A 299 -12.47 16.44 10.32
C MET A 299 -13.58 17.41 10.70
N GLU A 300 -14.06 18.22 9.75
CA GLU A 300 -15.19 19.14 9.92
C GLU A 300 -16.47 18.35 10.24
N ILE A 301 -16.82 17.36 9.40
CA ILE A 301 -18.06 16.57 9.53
C ILE A 301 -18.09 15.79 10.86
N LEU A 302 -16.97 15.18 11.26
CA LEU A 302 -16.89 14.43 12.52
C LEU A 302 -16.93 15.34 13.75
N LYS A 303 -16.52 16.60 13.64
CA LYS A 303 -16.63 17.58 14.73
C LYS A 303 -18.08 18.01 14.92
N ASP A 304 -18.78 18.30 13.83
CA ASP A 304 -20.19 18.72 13.88
C ASP A 304 -21.11 17.61 14.39
N SER A 305 -20.78 16.34 14.10
CA SER A 305 -21.56 15.18 14.55
C SER A 305 -21.44 14.88 16.06
N LYS A 306 -20.53 15.56 16.77
CA LYS A 306 -20.34 15.42 18.23
C LYS A 306 -21.04 16.50 19.06
N ASN A 307 -21.57 17.54 18.40
CA ASN A 307 -22.36 18.61 19.02
C ASN A 307 -23.85 18.33 18.87
#